data_AF-A0A6F8YLI3-F1
#
_entry.id   AF-A0A6F8YLI3-F1
#
_cell.length_a   1.000
_cell.length_b   1.000
_cell.length_c   1.000
_cell.angle_alpha   90.00
_cell.angle_beta   90.00
_cell.angle_gamma   90.00
#
_symmetry.space_group_name_H-M   'P 1'
#
loop_
_entity.id
_entity.type
_entity.pdbx_description
1 polymer ?
#
loop_
_entity_poly.entity_id
_entity_poly.type
_entity_poly.pdbx_seq_one_letter_code
_entity_poly.pdbx_strand_id
1 'polypeptide(L)' 'MADALEKLTAGGWHHAVLWVLADNSHARGFYERGGWAPDGEARDEFIGPALVHQVRYARSLQKAFNR' A
#
# COMPACT_ATOMS: atom_id res chain seq x y z
N MET A 1 2.84 3.55 10.21
CA MET A 1 2.75 3.98 8.78
C MET A 1 3.57 5.23 8.51
N ALA A 2 3.36 6.35 9.22
CA ALA A 2 4.09 7.60 8.98
C ALA A 2 5.62 7.45 9.01
N ASP A 3 6.19 6.82 10.05
CA ASP A 3 7.64 6.57 10.16
C ASP A 3 8.21 5.76 8.98
N ALA A 4 7.51 4.70 8.55
CA ALA A 4 7.95 3.90 7.41
C ALA A 4 7.97 4.72 6.10
N LEU A 5 6.96 5.56 5.88
CA LEU A 5 6.87 6.44 4.72
C LEU A 5 7.94 7.54 4.74
N GLU A 6 8.24 8.09 5.91
CA GLU A 6 9.32 9.05 6.10
C GLU A 6 10.67 8.42 5.73
N LYS A 7 10.94 7.20 6.20
CA LYS A 7 12.15 6.45 5.85
C LYS A 7 12.25 6.13 4.37
N LEU A 8 11.15 5.72 3.72
CA LEU A 8 11.13 5.49 2.28
C LEU A 8 11.41 6.78 1.49
N THR A 9 10.80 7.89 1.91
CA THR A 9 11.02 9.20 1.29
C THR A 9 12.47 9.67 1.49
N ALA A 10 13.01 9.54 2.70
CA ALA A 10 14.39 9.89 3.03
C ALA A 10 15.42 9.02 2.27
N GLY A 11 15.07 7.77 1.97
CA GLY A 11 15.84 6.88 1.12
C GLY A 11 15.79 7.20 -0.38
N GLY A 12 15.04 8.22 -0.80
CA GLY A 12 14.91 8.61 -2.21
C GLY A 12 13.91 7.78 -3.02
N TRP A 13 13.09 6.96 -2.36
CA TRP A 13 12.04 6.21 -3.06
C TRP A 13 10.88 7.13 -3.44
N HIS A 14 10.33 6.93 -4.64
CA HIS A 14 9.23 7.75 -5.18
C HIS A 14 7.86 7.08 -5.08
N HIS A 15 7.83 5.79 -4.78
CA HIS A 15 6.64 4.97 -4.81
C HIS A 15 6.71 3.90 -3.73
N ALA A 16 5.60 3.68 -3.03
CA ALA A 16 5.45 2.60 -2.07
C ALA A 16 4.29 1.71 -2.48
N VAL A 17 4.47 0.40 -2.29
CA VAL A 17 3.43 -0.61 -2.52
C VAL A 17 3.24 -1.48 -1.29
N LEU A 18 2.02 -1.98 -1.09
CA LEU A 18 1.71 -2.99 -0.07
C LEU A 18 0.57 -3.89 -0.55
N TRP A 19 0.54 -5.12 -0.07
CA TRP A 19 -0.53 -6.08 -0.34
C TRP A 19 -1.51 -6.13 0.83
N VAL A 20 -2.81 -6.09 0.52
CA VAL A 20 -3.90 -6.19 1.50
C VAL A 20 -4.82 -7.32 1.09
N LEU A 21 -5.29 -8.11 2.05
CA LEU A 21 -6.37 -9.07 1.81
C LEU A 21 -7.58 -8.35 1.23
N ALA A 22 -8.12 -8.87 0.12
CA ALA A 22 -9.22 -8.24 -0.60
C ALA A 22 -10.48 -8.05 0.28
N ASP A 23 -10.74 -9.01 1.17
CA ASP A 23 -11.90 -9.03 2.07
C ASP A 23 -11.68 -8.23 3.36
N ASN A 24 -10.47 -7.73 3.63
CA ASN A 24 -10.19 -6.94 4.82
C ASN A 24 -10.57 -5.46 4.60
N SER A 25 -11.89 -5.21 4.56
CA SER A 25 -12.47 -3.87 4.35
C SER A 25 -11.96 -2.84 5.36
N HIS A 26 -11.73 -3.24 6.61
CA HIS A 26 -11.18 -2.36 7.64
C HIS A 26 -9.75 -1.90 7.32
N ALA A 27 -8.85 -2.83 6.95
CA ALA A 27 -7.48 -2.49 6.56
C ALA A 27 -7.46 -1.65 5.27
N ARG A 28 -8.28 -2.00 4.28
CA ARG A 28 -8.42 -1.24 3.03
C ARG A 28 -8.81 0.22 3.30
N GLY A 29 -9.85 0.44 4.12
CA GLY A 29 -10.27 1.78 4.52
C GLY A 29 -9.19 2.55 5.31
N PHE A 30 -8.39 1.86 6.13
CA PHE A 30 -7.26 2.48 6.82
C PHE A 30 -6.20 3.01 5.85
N TYR A 31 -5.82 2.22 4.84
CA TYR A 31 -4.84 2.63 3.84
C TYR A 31 -5.39 3.71 2.90
N GLU A 32 -6.66 3.64 2.50
CA GLU A 32 -7.31 4.66 1.67
C GLU A 32 -7.29 6.04 2.35
N ARG A 33 -7.64 6.09 3.65
CA ARG A 33 -7.50 7.33 4.46
C ARG A 33 -6.04 7.81 4.56
N GLY A 34 -5.08 6.91 4.42
CA GLY A 34 -3.65 7.19 4.39
C GLY A 34 -3.12 7.68 3.04
N GLY A 35 -3.98 7.90 2.05
CA GLY A 35 -3.61 8.34 0.71
C GLY A 35 -3.07 7.23 -0.19
N TRP A 36 -3.35 5.98 0.14
CA TRP A 36 -3.07 4.83 -0.71
C TRP A 36 -4.27 4.57 -1.63
N ALA A 37 -4.02 4.04 -2.82
CA ALA A 37 -5.06 3.64 -3.75
C ALA A 37 -4.75 2.25 -4.32
N PRO A 38 -5.77 1.43 -4.64
CA PRO A 38 -5.55 0.22 -5.40
C PRO A 38 -4.96 0.57 -6.77
N ASP A 39 -3.90 -0.13 -7.19
CA ASP A 39 -3.25 0.11 -8.49
C ASP A 39 -3.71 -0.85 -9.60
N GLY A 40 -4.67 -1.73 -9.26
CA GLY A 40 -5.25 -2.72 -10.18
C GLY A 40 -4.58 -4.09 -10.11
N GLU A 41 -3.44 -4.23 -9.45
CA GLU A 41 -2.79 -5.54 -9.29
C GLU A 41 -3.44 -6.36 -8.16
N ALA A 42 -3.58 -7.65 -8.42
CA ALA A 42 -4.12 -8.62 -7.49
C ALA A 42 -3.34 -9.94 -7.59
N ARG A 43 -3.28 -10.69 -6.50
CA ARG A 43 -2.64 -12.01 -6.48
C ARG A 43 -3.32 -12.94 -5.49
N ASP A 44 -3.25 -14.23 -5.79
CA ASP A 44 -3.58 -15.28 -4.84
C ASP A 44 -2.27 -15.86 -4.27
N GLU A 45 -2.17 -15.95 -2.95
CA GLU A 45 -0.98 -16.44 -2.27
C GLU A 45 -1.37 -17.30 -1.07
N PHE A 46 -0.57 -18.30 -0.75
CA PHE A 46 -0.76 -19.07 0.48
C PHE A 46 -0.15 -18.33 1.67
N ILE A 47 -0.99 -17.99 2.66
CA ILE A 47 -0.54 -17.56 3.99
C ILE A 47 -0.80 -18.72 4.96
N GLY A 48 0.26 -19.47 5.26
CA GLY A 48 0.13 -20.75 5.96
C GLY A 48 -0.67 -21.75 5.11
N PRO A 49 -1.71 -22.41 5.65
CA PRO A 49 -2.54 -23.35 4.88
C PRO A 49 -3.63 -22.68 4.03
N ALA A 50 -3.85 -21.37 4.16
CA ALA A 50 -4.96 -20.68 3.51
C ALA A 50 -4.53 -19.99 2.21
N LEU A 51 -5.23 -20.27 1.11
CA LEU A 51 -5.13 -19.48 -0.12
C LEU A 51 -5.91 -18.18 0.08
N VAL A 52 -5.23 -17.04 -0.04
CA VAL A 52 -5.83 -15.73 0.16
C VAL A 52 -5.70 -14.85 -1.07
N HIS A 53 -6.79 -14.14 -1.37
CA HIS A 53 -6.81 -13.11 -2.41
C HIS A 53 -6.31 -11.78 -1.84
N GLN A 54 -5.30 -11.20 -2.48
CA GLN A 54 -4.68 -9.94 -2.09
C GLN A 54 -4.76 -8.94 -3.24
N VAL A 55 -5.02 -7.69 -2.90
CA VAL A 55 -4.97 -6.53 -3.81
C VAL A 55 -3.80 -5.63 -3.44
N ARG A 56 -3.15 -5.06 -4.43
CA ARG A 56 -2.01 -4.16 -4.22
C ARG A 56 -2.50 -2.72 -4.12
N TYR A 57 -2.04 -2.06 -3.07
CA TYR A 57 -2.20 -0.64 -2.86
C TYR A 57 -0.89 0.06 -3.11
N ALA A 58 -0.98 1.21 -3.76
CA ALA A 58 0.14 2.04 -4.15
C ALA A 58 -0.02 3.46 -3.61
N ARG A 59 1.12 4.12 -3.38
CA ARG A 59 1.16 5.52 -2.97
C ARG A 59 2.39 6.22 -3.53
N SER A 60 2.19 7.40 -4.12
CA SER A 60 3.29 8.29 -4.48
C SER A 60 3.93 8.90 -3.22
N LEU A 61 5.26 8.86 -3.16
CA LEU A 61 6.05 9.46 -2.08
C LEU A 61 6.60 10.83 -2.45
N GLN A 62 6.36 11.31 -3.67
CA GLN A 62 6.82 12.63 -4.07
C GLN A 62 6.08 13.69 -3.26
N LYS A 63 6.84 14.54 -2.55
CA LYS A 63 6.30 15.81 -2.07
C LYS A 63 5.87 16.60 -3.30
N ALA A 64 4.63 17.09 -3.32
CA ALA A 64 4.22 18.08 -4.30
C ALA A 64 5.25 19.21 -4.25
N PHE A 65 6.05 19.33 -5.31
CA PHE A 65 6.99 20.43 -5.46
C PHE A 65 6.13 21.65 -5.76
N ASN A 66 5.59 22.28 -4.71
CA ASN A 66 4.82 23.50 -4.87
C ASN A 66 5.79 24.59 -5.33
N ARG A 67 5.65 24.99 -6.60
CA ARG A 67 6.32 26.16 -7.17
C ARG A 67 5.71 27.45 -6.63
#